data_AF-A0A8X6HYF3-F1
#
_entry.id   AF-A0A8X6HYF3-F1
#
_cell.length_a   1.000
_cell.length_b   1.000
_cell.length_c   1.000
_cell.angle_alpha   90.00
_cell.angle_beta   90.00
_cell.angle_gamma   90.00
#
_symmetry.space_group_name_H-M   'P 1'
#
loop_
_entity.id
_entity.type
_entity.pdbx_description
1 polymer ?
#
loop_
_entity_poly.entity_id
_entity_poly.type
_entity_poly.pdbx_seq_one_letter_code
_entity_poly.pdbx_strand_id
1 'polypeptide(L)'
;MNRIEIIYVRLSFDTKPELLLQLLTREWQLELPKLLITVHGGKANFELQPKLKAVLRQGLVKAAKTTGAWIFTAGTNTGVMRHVGEALVNERTPRLRGRVLAIGIAPWGIIDNRTDLIGKNIHSWNISNVLSSIRKTKSSNGDQMILKPPSV
;
A
#
# COMPACT_ATOMS: atom_id res chain seq x y z
N MET A 1 -8.66 -19.89 11.25
CA MET A 1 -7.31 -19.28 11.09
C MET A 1 -7.50 -18.02 10.26
N ASN A 2 -7.41 -16.83 10.85
CA ASN A 2 -7.70 -15.57 10.14
C ASN A 2 -6.58 -15.28 9.14
N ARG A 3 -6.84 -15.44 7.84
CA ARG A 3 -5.90 -15.05 6.78
C ARG A 3 -5.73 -13.52 6.81
N ILE A 4 -4.49 -13.06 6.63
CA ILE A 4 -4.23 -11.67 6.28
C ILE A 4 -4.53 -11.56 4.79
N GLU A 5 -5.58 -10.82 4.43
CA GLU A 5 -5.84 -10.50 3.03
C GLU A 5 -4.95 -9.33 2.61
N ILE A 6 -4.16 -9.56 1.56
CA ILE A 6 -3.32 -8.54 0.95
C ILE A 6 -4.07 -8.03 -0.28
N ILE A 7 -4.36 -6.73 -0.29
CA ILE A 7 -5.03 -6.05 -1.40
C ILE A 7 -3.98 -5.27 -2.18
N TYR A 8 -4.10 -5.23 -3.50
CA TYR A 8 -3.22 -4.45 -4.37
C TYR A 8 -4.02 -3.72 -5.44
N VAL A 9 -3.43 -2.65 -5.95
CA VAL A 9 -3.93 -1.89 -7.10
C VAL A 9 -2.75 -1.54 -7.99
N ARG A 10 -2.95 -1.60 -9.31
CA ARG A 10 -2.01 -1.05 -10.28
C ARG A 10 -2.49 0.33 -10.70
N LEU A 11 -1.64 1.34 -10.56
CA LEU A 11 -1.94 2.71 -10.94
C LEU A 11 -0.99 3.14 -12.08
N SER A 12 -1.45 4.08 -12.91
CA SER A 12 -0.58 4.79 -13.83
C SER A 12 0.27 5.82 -13.07
N PHE A 13 1.40 6.21 -13.64
CA PHE A 13 2.31 7.19 -13.03
C PHE A 13 1.71 8.61 -12.96
N ASP A 14 0.74 8.90 -13.83
CA ASP A 14 0.01 10.16 -13.94
C ASP A 14 -1.36 10.13 -13.22
N THR A 15 -1.65 9.04 -12.48
CA THR A 15 -2.83 8.99 -11.62
C THR A 15 -2.79 10.13 -10.61
N LYS A 16 -3.84 10.94 -10.59
CA LYS A 16 -3.97 12.05 -9.66
C LYS A 16 -3.95 11.59 -8.20
N PRO A 17 -3.17 12.23 -7.30
CA PRO A 17 -3.08 11.84 -5.89
C PRO A 17 -4.41 11.80 -5.13
N GLU A 18 -5.39 12.64 -5.52
CA GLU A 18 -6.70 12.68 -4.88
C GLU A 18 -7.46 11.36 -5.06
N LEU A 19 -7.25 10.68 -6.19
CA LEU A 19 -7.83 9.36 -6.44
C LEU A 19 -7.24 8.31 -5.50
N LEU A 20 -5.93 8.39 -5.21
CA LEU A 20 -5.28 7.49 -4.26
C LEU A 20 -5.82 7.73 -2.85
N LEU A 21 -6.01 8.98 -2.42
CA LEU A 21 -6.58 9.27 -1.11
C LEU A 21 -8.02 8.73 -0.98
N GLN A 22 -8.84 8.91 -2.03
CA GLN A 22 -10.19 8.35 -2.05
C GLN A 22 -10.18 6.83 -2.00
N LEU A 23 -9.30 6.17 -2.76
CA LEU A 23 -9.12 4.73 -2.71
C LEU A 23 -8.76 4.26 -1.28
N LEU A 24 -7.77 4.89 -0.65
CA LEU A 24 -7.35 4.47 0.69
C LEU A 24 -8.46 4.65 1.73
N THR A 25 -9.13 5.81 1.73
CA THR A 25 -10.06 6.19 2.81
C THR A 25 -11.50 5.74 2.60
N ARG A 26 -12.02 5.74 1.37
CA ARG A 26 -13.42 5.41 1.08
C ARG A 26 -13.58 3.95 0.73
N GLU A 27 -12.70 3.48 -0.14
CA GLU A 27 -12.85 2.20 -0.81
C GLU A 27 -12.21 1.07 -0.02
N TRP A 28 -10.99 1.30 0.47
CA TRP A 28 -10.34 0.39 1.40
C TRP A 28 -10.69 0.69 2.87
N GLN A 29 -11.51 1.73 3.10
CA GLN A 29 -12.03 2.12 4.43
C GLN A 29 -10.93 2.26 5.49
N LEU A 30 -9.75 2.74 5.08
CA LEU A 30 -8.65 2.96 6.00
C LEU A 30 -8.87 4.24 6.78
N GLU A 31 -8.76 4.17 8.11
CA GLU A 31 -8.75 5.36 8.96
C GLU A 31 -7.53 6.23 8.64
N LEU A 32 -7.75 7.54 8.51
CA LEU A 32 -6.68 8.51 8.27
C LEU A 32 -5.60 8.39 9.36
N PRO A 33 -4.32 8.32 8.97
CA PRO A 33 -3.25 8.19 9.94
C PRO A 33 -2.99 9.51 10.64
N LYS A 34 -2.55 9.44 11.90
CA LYS A 34 -2.02 10.61 12.62
C LYS A 34 -0.56 10.91 12.28
N LEU A 35 0.13 9.94 11.68
CA LEU A 35 1.54 10.01 11.32
C LEU A 35 1.83 9.10 10.12
N LEU A 36 2.73 9.53 9.25
CA LEU A 36 3.28 8.69 8.19
C LEU A 36 4.74 8.34 8.54
N ILE A 37 5.06 7.04 8.52
CA ILE A 37 6.42 6.55 8.68
C ILE A 37 6.89 6.00 7.34
N THR A 38 7.78 6.72 6.66
CA THR A 38 8.38 6.23 5.42
C THR A 38 9.73 5.61 5.71
N VAL A 39 9.91 4.33 5.35
CA VAL A 39 11.19 3.64 5.52
C VAL A 39 11.92 3.61 4.17
N HIS A 40 13.17 4.09 4.18
CA HIS A 40 14.10 4.00 3.05
C HIS A 40 15.36 3.23 3.46
N GLY A 41 16.12 2.74 2.49
CA GLY A 41 17.40 2.08 2.79
C GLY A 41 18.02 1.36 1.60
N GLY A 42 19.14 0.69 1.88
CA GLY A 42 19.90 -0.06 0.87
C GLY A 42 19.08 -1.17 0.22
N LYS A 43 19.25 -1.32 -1.11
CA LYS A 43 18.55 -2.33 -1.93
C LYS A 43 19.20 -3.72 -1.87
N ALA A 44 20.51 -3.78 -1.65
CA ALA A 44 21.24 -5.03 -1.55
C ALA A 44 20.86 -5.77 -0.26
N ASN A 45 20.74 -7.10 -0.34
CA ASN A 45 20.47 -7.92 0.84
C ASN A 45 21.67 -7.92 1.77
N PHE A 46 21.39 -7.88 3.08
CA PHE A 46 22.39 -7.92 4.14
C PHE A 46 21.77 -8.53 5.39
N GLU A 47 22.60 -9.10 6.25
CA GLU A 47 22.16 -9.62 7.54
C GLU A 47 22.33 -8.56 8.63
N LEU A 48 21.28 -8.40 9.45
CA LEU A 48 21.34 -7.57 10.63
C LEU A 48 21.87 -8.39 11.81
N GLN A 49 22.74 -7.78 12.61
CA GLN A 49 23.10 -8.37 13.90
C GLN A 49 21.82 -8.61 14.73
N PRO A 50 21.70 -9.75 15.45
CA PRO A 50 20.46 -10.13 16.14
C PRO A 50 19.91 -9.05 17.08
N LYS A 51 20.79 -8.36 17.81
CA LYS A 51 20.42 -7.26 18.72
C LYS A 51 19.79 -6.08 17.96
N LEU A 52 20.40 -5.67 16.86
CA LEU A 52 19.89 -4.56 16.02
C LEU A 52 18.56 -4.94 15.36
N LYS A 53 18.44 -6.18 14.85
CA LYS A 53 17.20 -6.71 14.28
C LYS A 53 16.05 -6.68 15.31
N ALA A 54 16.33 -7.06 16.56
CA ALA A 54 15.36 -7.05 17.64
C ALA A 54 14.90 -5.63 18.00
N VAL A 55 15.84 -4.69 18.17
CA VAL A 55 15.53 -3.29 18.51
C VAL A 55 14.76 -2.60 17.38
N LEU A 56 15.19 -2.77 16.12
CA LEU A 56 14.50 -2.22 14.94
C LEU A 56 13.06 -2.71 14.88
N ARG A 57 12.86 -4.02 15.01
CA ARG A 57 11.52 -4.63 14.99
C ARG A 57 10.63 -4.07 16.09
N GLN A 58 11.11 -4.08 17.33
CA GLN A 58 10.32 -3.62 18.47
C GLN A 58 10.01 -2.13 18.39
N GLY A 59 11.00 -1.31 18.03
CA GLY A 59 10.86 0.14 17.92
C GLY A 59 9.85 0.52 16.83
N LEU A 60 9.99 -0.05 15.63
CA LEU A 60 9.11 0.25 14.50
C LEU A 60 7.66 -0.14 14.78
N VAL A 61 7.43 -1.39 15.25
CA VAL A 61 6.08 -1.88 15.56
C VAL A 61 5.46 -1.05 16.68
N LYS A 62 6.23 -0.74 17.74
CA LYS A 62 5.75 0.07 18.86
C LYS A 62 5.36 1.48 18.39
N ALA A 63 6.22 2.16 17.65
CA ALA A 63 5.96 3.51 17.14
C ALA A 63 4.69 3.57 16.29
N ALA A 64 4.54 2.61 15.35
CA ALA A 64 3.37 2.57 14.48
C ALA A 64 2.07 2.31 15.25
N LYS A 65 2.07 1.38 16.21
CA LYS A 65 0.89 1.09 17.02
C LYS A 65 0.51 2.22 17.96
N THR A 66 1.49 2.83 18.62
CA THR A 66 1.23 3.91 19.59
C THR A 66 0.60 5.13 18.92
N THR A 67 0.99 5.42 17.68
CA THR A 67 0.53 6.61 16.96
C THR A 67 -0.64 6.34 16.02
N GLY A 68 -0.89 5.08 15.65
CA GLY A 68 -1.78 4.76 14.53
C GLY A 68 -1.19 5.19 13.20
N ALA A 69 0.13 5.07 13.03
CA ALA A 69 0.81 5.47 11.81
C ALA A 69 0.59 4.48 10.67
N TRP A 70 0.58 5.01 9.45
CA TRP A 70 0.79 4.19 8.25
C TRP A 70 2.29 4.09 7.96
N ILE A 71 2.75 2.88 7.64
CA ILE A 71 4.13 2.64 7.22
C ILE A 71 4.18 2.57 5.70
N PHE A 72 4.97 3.44 5.08
CA PHE A 72 5.25 3.43 3.65
C PHE A 72 6.62 2.81 3.37
N THR A 73 6.67 1.90 2.40
CA THR A 73 7.90 1.22 1.97
C THR A 73 7.93 1.06 0.45
N ALA A 74 9.07 0.65 -0.10
CA ALA A 74 9.19 0.32 -1.52
C ALA A 74 8.46 -0.99 -1.92
N GLY A 75 7.90 -1.75 -0.98
CA GLY A 75 7.12 -2.96 -1.28
C GLY A 75 7.91 -4.13 -1.88
N THR A 76 9.25 -4.09 -1.89
CA THR A 76 10.11 -5.17 -2.40
C THR A 76 10.62 -6.06 -1.27
N ASN A 77 10.88 -7.34 -1.56
CA ASN A 77 11.46 -8.28 -0.58
C ASN A 77 13.00 -8.26 -0.62
N THR A 78 13.59 -7.07 -0.53
CA THR A 78 15.05 -6.89 -0.64
C THR A 78 15.58 -5.86 0.35
N GLY A 79 16.86 -6.02 0.71
CA GLY A 79 17.61 -5.09 1.56
C GLY A 79 16.87 -4.69 2.84
N VAL A 80 16.74 -3.38 3.07
CA VAL A 80 16.06 -2.87 4.27
C VAL A 80 14.58 -3.26 4.32
N MET A 81 13.88 -3.31 3.19
CA MET A 81 12.44 -3.61 3.15
C MET A 81 12.13 -5.04 3.57
N ARG A 82 13.04 -5.99 3.31
CA ARG A 82 12.94 -7.35 3.84
C ARG A 82 12.87 -7.35 5.37
N HIS A 83 13.79 -6.66 6.03
CA HIS A 83 13.82 -6.58 7.50
C HIS A 83 12.58 -5.87 8.08
N VAL A 84 12.06 -4.86 7.37
CA VAL A 84 10.77 -4.23 7.72
C VAL A 84 9.62 -5.22 7.60
N GLY A 85 9.50 -5.93 6.49
CA GLY A 85 8.46 -6.95 6.30
C GLY A 85 8.50 -8.03 7.37
N GLU A 86 9.69 -8.54 7.69
CA GLU A 86 9.90 -9.50 8.78
C GLU A 86 9.48 -8.94 10.15
N ALA A 87 9.73 -7.65 10.41
CA ALA A 87 9.31 -7.01 11.66
C ALA A 87 7.77 -6.96 11.80
N LEU A 88 7.07 -6.73 10.68
CA LEU A 88 5.61 -6.58 10.64
C LEU A 88 4.86 -7.92 10.62
N VAL A 89 5.36 -8.93 9.91
CA VAL A 89 4.71 -10.25 9.82
C VAL A 89 4.80 -11.03 11.14
N ASN A 90 5.90 -10.87 11.88
CA ASN A 90 6.11 -11.57 13.16
C ASN A 90 5.31 -10.97 14.33
N GLU A 91 4.47 -9.99 14.03
CA GLU A 91 3.61 -9.29 14.97
C GLU A 91 2.37 -10.14 15.29
N ARG A 92 2.44 -10.92 16.37
CA ARG A 92 1.39 -11.86 16.81
C ARG A 92 0.29 -11.19 17.65
N THR A 93 -0.22 -10.00 17.31
CA THR A 93 -1.31 -9.41 18.13
C THR A 93 -2.67 -9.98 17.72
N PRO A 94 -3.43 -10.64 18.63
CA PRO A 94 -4.69 -11.30 18.29
C PRO A 94 -5.90 -10.37 18.15
N ARG A 95 -5.75 -9.06 17.88
CA ARG A 95 -6.87 -8.11 17.94
C ARG A 95 -6.95 -7.19 16.72
N LEU A 96 -8.19 -6.90 16.31
CA LEU A 96 -8.57 -5.96 15.24
C LEU A 96 -8.18 -4.50 15.56
N ARG A 97 -8.04 -4.14 16.85
CA ARG A 97 -7.52 -2.82 17.26
C ARG A 97 -6.00 -2.92 17.45
N GLY A 98 -5.25 -2.25 16.58
CA GLY A 98 -3.79 -2.15 16.69
C GLY A 98 -2.99 -3.04 15.73
N ARG A 99 -3.57 -3.45 14.59
CA ARG A 99 -2.76 -3.95 13.46
C ARG A 99 -1.97 -2.79 12.86
N VAL A 100 -0.70 -3.02 12.57
CA VAL A 100 0.12 -2.03 11.86
C VAL A 100 -0.31 -1.99 10.40
N LEU A 101 -0.62 -0.81 9.88
CA LEU A 101 -0.94 -0.63 8.47
C LEU A 101 0.35 -0.35 7.69
N ALA A 102 0.64 -1.17 6.69
CA ALA A 102 1.80 -1.00 5.83
C ALA A 102 1.39 -0.97 4.35
N ILE A 103 1.94 -0.01 3.61
CA ILE A 103 1.70 0.21 2.19
C ILE A 103 3.05 0.08 1.46
N GLY A 104 3.12 -0.86 0.52
CA GLY A 104 4.26 -1.05 -0.36
C GLY A 104 4.01 -0.39 -1.72
N ILE A 105 4.92 0.48 -2.15
CA ILE A 105 4.86 1.14 -3.46
C ILE A 105 6.03 0.68 -4.30
N ALA A 106 5.74 -0.17 -5.29
CA ALA A 106 6.73 -0.77 -6.17
C ALA A 106 6.39 -0.50 -7.65
N PRO A 107 7.38 -0.18 -8.50
CA PRO A 107 7.18 -0.15 -9.93
C PRO A 107 6.72 -1.51 -10.47
N TRP A 108 5.69 -1.53 -11.31
CA TRP A 108 5.17 -2.78 -11.89
C TRP A 108 6.24 -3.59 -12.65
N GLY A 109 7.19 -2.90 -13.29
CA GLY A 109 8.25 -3.53 -14.07
C GLY A 109 9.24 -4.38 -13.27
N ILE A 110 9.32 -4.18 -11.95
CA ILE A 110 10.25 -4.92 -11.06
C ILE A 110 9.55 -6.02 -10.24
N ILE A 111 8.23 -6.19 -10.44
CA ILE A 111 7.48 -7.24 -9.74
C ILE A 111 7.65 -8.57 -10.48
N ASP A 112 8.18 -9.55 -9.76
CA ASP A 112 8.27 -10.93 -10.23
C ASP A 112 6.87 -11.54 -10.37
N ASN A 113 6.68 -12.40 -11.39
CA ASN A 113 5.39 -13.05 -11.68
C ASN A 113 4.19 -12.09 -11.80
N ARG A 114 4.43 -10.84 -12.21
CA ARG A 114 3.39 -9.81 -12.34
C ARG A 114 2.23 -10.21 -13.26
N THR A 115 2.45 -11.11 -14.20
CA THR A 115 1.41 -11.68 -15.07
C THR A 115 0.31 -12.39 -14.27
N ASP A 116 0.69 -13.01 -13.15
CA ASP A 116 -0.24 -13.74 -12.28
C ASP A 116 -1.16 -12.81 -11.50
N LEU A 117 -0.85 -11.50 -11.44
CA LEU A 117 -1.66 -10.47 -10.80
C LEU A 117 -2.62 -9.81 -11.80
N ILE A 118 -2.52 -10.13 -13.09
CA ILE A 118 -3.47 -9.65 -14.10
C ILE A 118 -4.72 -10.51 -14.04
N GLY A 119 -5.89 -9.88 -13.93
CA GLY A 119 -7.17 -10.60 -13.95
C GLY A 119 -7.58 -11.28 -12.64
N LYS A 120 -6.75 -11.21 -11.59
CA LYS A 120 -7.09 -11.77 -10.27
C LYS A 120 -7.80 -10.76 -9.38
N ASN A 121 -8.81 -11.24 -8.62
CA ASN A 121 -9.59 -10.43 -7.67
C ASN A 121 -10.02 -9.09 -8.26
N ILE A 122 -10.47 -9.09 -9.53
CA ILE A 122 -10.99 -7.90 -10.18
C ILE A 122 -12.26 -7.50 -9.42
N HIS A 123 -12.16 -6.47 -8.60
CA HIS A 123 -13.33 -5.74 -8.16
C HIS A 123 -13.59 -4.67 -9.21
N SER A 124 -14.74 -4.75 -9.88
CA SER A 124 -15.19 -3.72 -10.82
C SER A 124 -15.52 -2.46 -10.02
N TRP A 125 -14.51 -1.61 -9.89
CA TRP A 125 -14.67 -0.28 -9.34
C TRP A 125 -15.56 0.53 -10.29
N ASN A 126 -16.76 0.90 -9.83
CA ASN A 126 -17.61 1.83 -10.58
C ASN A 126 -17.05 3.26 -10.42
N ILE A 127 -16.01 3.55 -11.22
CA ILE A 127 -15.29 4.82 -11.26
C ILE A 127 -16.22 6.00 -11.60
N SER A 128 -17.46 5.76 -12.07
CA SER A 128 -18.47 6.78 -12.33
C SER A 128 -18.76 7.67 -11.11
N ASN A 129 -18.77 7.12 -9.90
CA ASN A 129 -19.04 7.86 -8.66
C ASN A 129 -17.83 8.73 -8.22
N VAL A 130 -16.64 8.28 -8.56
CA VAL A 130 -15.37 9.00 -8.31
C VAL A 130 -15.20 10.11 -9.34
N LEU A 131 -15.47 9.84 -10.61
CA LEU A 131 -15.44 10.83 -11.68
C LEU A 131 -16.55 11.87 -11.56
N SER A 132 -17.73 11.53 -11.04
CA SER A 132 -18.79 12.52 -10.77
C SER A 132 -18.39 13.48 -9.65
N SER A 133 -17.66 13.00 -8.62
CA SER A 133 -17.08 13.84 -7.56
C SER A 133 -15.96 14.76 -8.09
N ILE A 134 -15.21 14.33 -9.10
CA ILE A 134 -14.12 15.12 -9.74
C ILE A 134 -14.66 16.07 -10.81
N ARG A 135 -15.74 15.72 -11.52
CA ARG A 135 -16.40 16.63 -12.48
C ARG A 135 -16.98 17.86 -11.79
N LYS A 136 -17.41 17.76 -10.52
CA LYS A 136 -17.82 18.92 -9.73
C LYS A 136 -16.66 19.89 -9.42
N THR A 137 -15.40 19.43 -9.46
CA THR A 137 -14.22 20.25 -9.10
C THR A 137 -13.40 20.73 -10.30
N LYS A 138 -13.68 20.25 -11.52
CA LYS A 138 -13.04 20.74 -12.76
C LYS A 138 -14.03 21.48 -13.64
N SER A 139 -14.08 22.80 -13.49
CA SER A 139 -14.51 23.70 -14.57
C SER A 139 -13.34 23.94 -15.53
N SER A 140 -13.65 23.87 -16.82
CA SER A 140 -12.89 24.25 -18.03
C SER A 140 -11.55 23.54 -18.34
N ASN A 141 -11.59 22.76 -19.43
CA ASN A 141 -10.52 22.28 -20.31
C ASN A 141 -9.60 21.20 -19.70
N GLY A 142 -9.38 20.01 -20.25
CA GLY A 142 -9.70 19.30 -21.50
C GLY A 142 -8.91 17.98 -21.38
N ASP A 143 -9.35 16.92 -22.04
CA ASP A 143 -8.80 15.54 -22.07
C ASP A 143 -9.23 14.56 -20.96
N GLN A 144 -10.08 13.61 -21.37
CA GLN A 144 -10.62 12.50 -20.60
C GLN A 144 -9.83 11.20 -20.86
N MET A 145 -9.73 10.37 -19.82
CA MET A 145 -9.17 9.02 -19.87
C MET A 145 -10.07 8.04 -20.65
N ILE A 146 -9.45 7.15 -21.43
CA ILE A 146 -10.11 5.95 -21.98
C ILE A 146 -9.37 4.71 -21.46
N LEU A 147 -10.06 3.85 -20.71
CA LEU A 147 -9.76 2.42 -20.65
C LEU A 147 -11.04 1.67 -21.04
N LYS A 148 -11.04 1.19 -22.29
CA LYS A 148 -12.13 0.41 -22.88
C LYS A 148 -12.05 -1.03 -22.33
N PRO A 149 -13.14 -1.63 -21.84
CA PRO A 149 -13.17 -3.08 -21.62
C PRO A 149 -13.10 -3.81 -22.97
N PRO A 150 -12.33 -4.91 -23.12
CA PRO A 150 -12.48 -5.76 -24.29
C PRO A 150 -13.91 -6.29 -24.33
N SER A 151 -14.49 -6.22 -25.53
CA SER A 151 -15.86 -6.61 -25.81
C SER A 151 -15.97 -8.14 -25.86
N VAL A 152 -17.01 -8.63 -25.19
CA VAL A 152 -17.54 -10.01 -25.12
C VAL A 152 -16.68 -11.00 -24.34
#